data_AF-A0A7Z9LDK0-F1
#
_entry.id   AF-A0A7Z9LDK0-F1
#
_cell.length_a   1.000
_cell.length_b   1.000
_cell.length_c   1.000
_cell.angle_alpha   90.00
_cell.angle_beta   90.00
_cell.angle_gamma   90.00
#
_symmetry.space_group_name_H-M   'P 1'
#
loop_
_entity.id
_entity.type
_entity.pdbx_description
1 polymer ?
#
loop_
_entity_poly.entity_id
_entity_poly.type
_entity_poly.pdbx_seq_one_letter_code
_entity_poly.pdbx_strand_id
1 'polypeptide(L)' 'MNSVDRSVPFADRIAMRVRETGSRLVVGLDPVIDRFPAALANLPVEEALIAFSEGVLEAVAGEVAAVKP' A
#
# COMPACT_ATOMS: atom_id res chain seq x y z
N MET A 1 -9.72 11.28 3.97
CA MET A 1 -8.37 10.88 4.40
C MET A 1 -8.17 11.34 5.84
N ASN A 2 -8.07 10.41 6.79
CA ASN A 2 -7.76 10.77 8.17
C ASN A 2 -6.31 11.25 8.24
N SER A 3 -6.11 12.47 8.73
CA SER A 3 -4.78 13.04 8.94
C SER A 3 -4.03 12.19 9.97
N VAL A 4 -2.84 11.70 9.60
CA VAL A 4 -1.97 10.96 10.53
C VAL A 4 -1.41 11.95 11.54
N ASP A 5 -1.71 11.75 12.83
CA ASP A 5 -1.08 12.52 13.90
C ASP A 5 0.42 12.21 13.95
N ARG A 6 1.24 13.19 13.58
CA ARG A 6 2.71 13.07 13.55
C ARG A 6 3.35 13.28 14.91
N SER A 7 2.60 13.66 15.94
CA SER A 7 3.11 13.78 17.32
C SER A 7 3.33 12.42 17.99
N VAL A 8 2.59 11.40 17.56
CA VAL A 8 2.75 10.00 18.01
C VAL A 8 3.98 9.39 17.32
N PRO A 9 4.89 8.69 18.02
CA PRO A 9 6.02 8.00 17.40
C PRO A 9 5.59 6.99 16.31
N PHE A 10 6.39 6.84 15.25
CA PHE A 10 6.08 5.92 14.15
C PHE A 10 5.85 4.48 14.64
N ALA A 11 6.70 4.01 15.56
CA ALA A 11 6.59 2.67 16.14
C ALA A 11 5.25 2.46 16.85
N ASP A 12 4.76 3.47 17.57
CA ASP A 12 3.47 3.39 18.27
C ASP A 12 2.31 3.36 17.30
N ARG A 13 2.36 4.13 16.21
CA ARG A 13 1.33 4.08 15.14
C ARG A 13 1.27 2.71 14.47
N ILE A 14 2.41 2.06 14.24
CA ILE A 14 2.44 0.68 13.72
C ILE A 14 1.83 -0.28 14.74
N ALA A 15 2.22 -0.19 16.01
CA ALA A 15 1.68 -1.06 17.06
C ALA A 15 0.16 -0.88 17.22
N MET A 16 -0.35 0.34 17.07
CA MET A 16 -1.79 0.62 17.04
C MET A 16 -2.46 -0.05 15.84
N ARG A 17 -1.92 0.12 14.63
CA ARG A 17 -2.50 -0.49 13.43
C ARG A 17 -2.53 -2.02 13.50
N VAL A 18 -1.46 -2.64 14.02
CA VAL A 18 -1.41 -4.10 14.24
C VAL A 18 -2.51 -4.57 15.19
N ARG A 19 -2.83 -3.79 16.24
CA ARG A 19 -3.93 -4.11 17.16
C ARG A 19 -5.30 -3.93 16.49
N GLU A 20 -5.47 -2.91 15.66
CA GLU A 20 -6.72 -2.64 14.93
C GLU A 20 -7.04 -3.70 13.87
N THR A 21 -6.04 -4.16 13.11
CA THR A 21 -6.21 -5.17 12.05
C THR A 21 -6.09 -6.60 12.55
N GLY A 22 -5.45 -6.82 13.70
CA GLY A 22 -4.99 -8.14 14.13
C GLY A 22 -3.86 -8.71 13.25
N SER A 23 -3.30 -7.91 12.34
CA SER A 23 -2.33 -8.34 11.33
C SER A 23 -0.97 -7.71 11.58
N ARG A 24 0.10 -8.49 11.42
CA ARG A 24 1.50 -8.02 11.41
C ARG A 24 2.07 -7.93 9.98
N LEU A 25 1.23 -8.15 8.97
CA LEU A 25 1.65 -8.21 7.59
C LEU A 25 2.10 -6.82 7.10
N VAL A 26 3.24 -6.80 6.43
CA VAL A 26 3.71 -5.67 5.63
C VAL A 26 3.73 -6.10 4.18
N VAL A 27 3.05 -5.33 3.32
CA VAL A 27 3.04 -5.59 1.88
C VAL A 27 4.09 -4.74 1.19
N GLY A 28 4.90 -5.37 0.34
CA GLY A 28 5.80 -4.66 -0.57
C GLY A 28 5.02 -4.09 -1.75
N LEU A 29 5.26 -2.83 -2.09
CA LEU A 29 4.79 -2.19 -3.30
C LEU A 29 5.95 -2.12 -4.29
N ASP A 30 6.23 -3.26 -4.93
CA ASP A 30 7.39 -3.43 -5.80
C ASP A 30 6.93 -3.59 -7.27
N PRO A 31 6.60 -2.50 -8.00
CA PRO A 31 6.07 -2.60 -9.35
C PRO A 31 7.11 -3.16 -10.33
N VAL A 32 6.77 -4.28 -10.95
CA VAL A 32 7.55 -4.89 -12.03
C VAL A 32 6.68 -4.87 -13.28
N ILE A 33 7.00 -3.99 -14.23
CA ILE A 33 6.18 -3.68 -15.41
C ILE A 33 5.79 -4.96 -16.17
N ASP A 34 6.74 -5.88 -16.35
CA ASP A 34 6.50 -7.16 -17.07
C ASP A 34 5.49 -8.09 -16.36
N ARG A 35 5.14 -7.79 -15.11
CA ARG A 35 4.16 -8.54 -14.31
C ARG A 35 2.83 -7.80 -14.17
N PHE A 36 2.66 -6.67 -14.85
CA PHE A 36 1.42 -5.91 -14.74
C PHE A 36 0.25 -6.70 -15.33
N PRO A 37 -0.97 -6.54 -14.77
CA PRO A 37 -2.18 -7.07 -15.36
C PRO A 37 -2.34 -6.57 -16.80
N ALA A 38 -2.89 -7.41 -17.68
CA ALA A 38 -3.12 -7.07 -19.08
C ALA A 38 -3.96 -5.79 -19.27
N ALA A 39 -4.83 -5.46 -18.31
CA ALA A 39 -5.62 -4.23 -18.30
C ALA A 39 -4.78 -2.94 -18.31
N LEU A 40 -3.52 -3.00 -17.86
CA LEU A 40 -2.62 -1.86 -17.81
C LEU A 40 -1.62 -1.81 -18.98
N ALA A 41 -1.60 -2.82 -19.84
CA ALA A 41 -0.54 -3.01 -20.84
C ALA A 41 -0.44 -1.89 -21.91
N ASN A 42 -1.56 -1.20 -22.17
CA ASN A 42 -1.63 -0.14 -23.18
C ASN A 42 -1.53 1.28 -22.61
N LEU A 43 -1.37 1.40 -21.28
CA LEU A 43 -1.19 2.71 -20.65
C LEU A 43 0.25 3.19 -20.82
N PRO A 44 0.48 4.51 -20.85
CA PRO A 44 1.81 5.07 -20.61
C PRO A 44 2.39 4.50 -19.31
N VAL A 45 3.71 4.25 -19.28
CA VAL A 45 4.39 3.58 -18.15
C VAL A 45 4.10 4.26 -16.81
N GLU A 46 4.10 5.60 -16.79
CA GLU A 46 3.81 6.40 -15.59
C GLU A 46 2.38 6.17 -15.08
N GLU A 47 1.39 6.18 -15.98
CA GLU A 47 -0.01 5.92 -15.67
C GLU A 47 -0.22 4.48 -15.20
N ALA A 48 0.45 3.51 -15.84
CA ALA A 48 0.40 2.11 -15.46
C ALA A 48 0.97 1.89 -14.04
N LEU A 49 2.09 2.55 -13.70
CA LEU A 49 2.72 2.48 -12.38
C LEU A 49 1.80 3.02 -11.28
N ILE A 50 1.15 4.16 -11.55
CA ILE A 50 0.20 4.76 -10.61
C ILE A 50 -1.01 3.86 -10.44
N ALA A 51 -1.65 3.44 -11.54
CA ALA A 51 -2.84 2.60 -11.50
C ALA A 51 -2.59 1.25 -10.81
N PHE A 52 -1.43 0.62 -11.07
CA PHE A 52 -1.03 -0.59 -10.36
C PHE A 52 -0.88 -0.33 -8.86
N SER A 53 -0.18 0.74 -8.50
CA SER A 53 0.11 1.06 -7.09
C SER A 53 -1.14 1.41 -6.30
N GLU A 54 -2.04 2.20 -6.88
CA GLU A 54 -3.33 2.53 -6.28
C GLU A 54 -4.20 1.29 -6.09
N GLY A 55 -4.26 0.41 -7.11
CA GLY A 55 -5.00 -0.85 -7.00
C GLY A 55 -4.47 -1.76 -5.89
N VAL A 56 -3.14 -1.85 -5.72
CA VAL A 56 -2.53 -2.59 -4.60
C VAL A 56 -2.90 -1.93 -3.27
N LEU A 57 -2.77 -0.61 -3.15
CA LEU A 57 -3.10 0.12 -1.91
C LEU A 57 -4.56 -0.06 -1.51
N GLU A 58 -5.49 0.03 -2.47
CA GLU A 58 -6.92 -0.19 -2.25
C GLU A 58 -7.19 -1.62 -1.77
N ALA A 59 -6.60 -2.62 -2.44
CA ALA A 59 -6.79 -4.02 -2.11
C ALA A 59 -6.30 -4.38 -0.69
N VAL A 60 -5.31 -3.65 -0.16
CA VAL A 60 -4.68 -3.98 1.14
C VAL A 60 -5.04 -3.02 2.28
N ALA A 61 -5.71 -1.89 2.02
CA ALA A 61 -5.91 -0.80 2.99
C ALA A 61 -6.47 -1.25 4.36
N GLY A 62 -7.32 -2.28 4.36
CA GLY A 62 -7.94 -2.85 5.58
C GLY A 62 -7.13 -3.94 6.27
N GLU A 63 -6.25 -4.62 5.53
CA GLU A 63 -5.75 -5.96 5.89
C GLU A 63 -4.32 -5.97 6.45
N VAL A 64 -3.57 -4.89 6.22
CA VAL A 64 -2.13 -4.84 6.49
C VAL A 64 -1.78 -3.82 7.56
N ALA A 65 -0.67 -4.08 8.26
CA ALA A 65 -0.11 -3.17 9.24
C ALA A 65 0.60 -1.98 8.56
N ALA A 66 1.26 -2.25 7.43
CA ALA A 66 1.98 -1.24 6.66
C ALA A 66 2.19 -1.66 5.21
N VAL A 67 2.60 -0.69 4.40
CA VAL A 67 3.11 -0.90 3.04
C VAL A 67 4.54 -0.39 2.98
N LYS A 68 5.44 -1.17 2.37
CA LYS A 68 6.83 -0.80 2.09
C LYS A 68 6.95 -0.51 0.60
N PRO A 69 7.29 0.71 0.17
CA PRO A 69 7.53 1.01 -1.24
C PRO A 69 8.81 0.32 -1.76
#